data_AF-A0A7C5UWG5-F1
#
_entry.id   AF-A0A7C5UWG5-F1
#
_cell.length_a   1.000
_cell.length_b   1.000
_cell.length_c   1.000
_cell.angle_alpha   90.00
_cell.angle_beta   90.00
_cell.angle_gamma   90.00
#
_symmetry.space_group_name_H-M   'P 1'
#
loop_
_entity.id
_entity.type
_entity.pdbx_description
1 polymer ?
#
loop_
_entity_poly.entity_id
_entity_poly.type
_entity_poly.pdbx_seq_one_letter_code
_entity_poly.pdbx_strand_id
1 'polypeptide(L)' 'ILLVPGYVDEEELKGIAGYIASIDRDIPVVLLAFHPDHLLRDLPPTSISHAKKAVKIFKDFGLKRIFIGNEWLLGPYY' A
#
# COMPACT_ATOMS: atom_id res chain seq x y z
N ILE A 1 3.77 -0.02 -5.37
CA ILE A 1 3.83 1.02 -4.32
C ILE A 1 4.28 0.34 -3.04
N LEU A 2 5.34 0.82 -2.38
CA LEU A 2 5.85 0.25 -1.14
C LEU A 2 5.15 0.90 0.06
N LEU A 3 4.52 0.11 0.93
CA LEU A 3 3.73 0.61 2.06
C LEU A 3 4.60 0.84 3.31
N VAL A 4 5.42 1.89 3.28
CA VAL A 4 6.32 2.23 4.40
C VAL A 4 5.54 2.91 5.53
N PRO A 5 5.45 2.33 6.74
CA PRO A 5 4.71 2.94 7.85
C PRO A 5 5.25 4.32 8.21
N GLY A 6 4.35 5.30 8.38
CA GLY A 6 4.69 6.69 8.72
C GLY A 6 5.15 7.57 7.55
N TYR A 7 5.35 7.00 6.35
CA TYR A 7 5.72 7.74 5.13
C TYR A 7 4.69 7.64 4.01
N VAL A 8 3.93 6.55 4.00
CA VAL A 8 2.85 6.32 3.05
C VAL A 8 1.58 6.18 3.86
N ASP A 9 0.82 7.26 3.99
CA ASP A 9 -0.42 7.28 4.72
C ASP A 9 -1.65 7.36 3.78
N GLU A 10 -2.82 7.63 4.33
CA GLU A 10 -4.04 7.70 3.53
C GLU A 10 -4.00 8.80 2.46
N GLU A 11 -3.42 9.95 2.74
CA GLU A 11 -3.42 11.10 1.83
C GLU A 11 -2.55 10.80 0.60
N GLU A 12 -1.34 10.25 0.79
CA GLU A 12 -0.50 9.83 -0.32
C GLU A 12 -1.16 8.70 -1.12
N LEU A 13 -1.78 7.73 -0.44
CA LEU A 13 -2.46 6.62 -1.10
C LEU A 13 -3.65 7.11 -1.94
N LYS A 14 -4.45 8.06 -1.43
CA LYS A 14 -5.56 8.67 -2.19
C LYS A 14 -5.04 9.46 -3.39
N GLY A 15 -3.96 10.22 -3.23
CA GLY A 15 -3.33 10.96 -4.32
C GLY A 15 -2.83 10.04 -5.43
N ILE A 16 -2.11 8.97 -5.07
CA ILE A 16 -1.60 7.98 -6.04
C ILE A 16 -2.76 7.22 -6.70
N ALA A 17 -3.74 6.75 -5.93
CA ALA A 17 -4.89 6.01 -6.45
C ALA A 17 -5.70 6.87 -7.43
N GLY A 18 -5.98 8.12 -7.07
CA GLY A 18 -6.68 9.06 -7.93
C GLY A 18 -5.92 9.38 -9.20
N TYR A 19 -4.60 9.58 -9.11
CA TYR A 19 -3.75 9.78 -10.29
C TYR A 19 -3.81 8.57 -11.25
N ILE A 20 -3.58 7.36 -10.75
CA ILE A 20 -3.62 6.15 -11.58
C ILE A 20 -5.01 5.95 -12.20
N ALA A 21 -6.08 6.09 -11.40
CA ALA A 21 -7.46 5.94 -11.86
C ALA A 21 -7.85 6.99 -12.90
N SER A 22 -7.22 8.17 -12.89
CA SER A 22 -7.43 9.21 -13.90
C SER A 22 -6.80 8.85 -15.26
N ILE A 23 -5.78 7.99 -15.26
CA ILE A 23 -5.14 7.50 -16.48
C ILE A 23 -5.94 6.32 -17.03
N ASP A 24 -6.05 5.23 -16.26
CA ASP A 24 -6.83 4.05 -16.61
C ASP A 24 -7.07 3.19 -15.35
N ARG A 25 -8.33 2.80 -15.13
CA ARG A 25 -8.79 2.01 -13.98
C ARG A 25 -8.37 0.53 -14.05
N ASP A 26 -7.93 0.06 -15.21
CA ASP A 26 -7.49 -1.31 -15.45
C ASP A 26 -5.97 -1.49 -15.29
N ILE A 27 -5.22 -0.40 -15.02
CA ILE A 27 -3.79 -0.46 -14.68
C ILE A 27 -3.60 -1.32 -13.43
N PRO A 28 -2.76 -2.37 -13.50
CA PRO A 28 -2.47 -3.20 -12.34
C PRO A 28 -1.61 -2.44 -11.33
N VAL A 29 -2.00 -2.49 -10.06
CA VAL A 29 -1.23 -1.93 -8.95
C VAL A 29 -0.85 -3.03 -7.98
N VAL A 30 0.44 -3.12 -7.67
CA VAL A 30 0.96 -3.97 -6.59
C VAL A 30 1.31 -3.10 -5.40
N LEU A 31 0.66 -3.34 -4.26
CA LEU A 31 0.95 -2.76 -2.96
C LEU A 31 1.90 -3.70 -2.22
N LEU A 32 3.17 -3.31 -2.09
CA LEU A 32 4.23 -4.12 -1.51
C LEU A 32 4.31 -3.92 -0.01
N ALA A 33 4.31 -5.02 0.75
CA ALA A 33 4.64 -4.99 2.17
C ALA A 33 6.12 -4.63 2.35
N PHE A 34 6.37 -3.68 3.26
CA PHE A 34 7.67 -3.21 3.66
C PHE A 34 8.28 -4.12 4.73
N HIS A 35 9.57 -4.44 4.58
CA HIS A 35 10.40 -5.06 5.60
C HIS A 35 11.47 -4.04 6.03
N PRO A 36 11.69 -3.85 7.35
CA PRO A 36 12.64 -2.89 7.86
C PRO A 36 14.09 -3.38 7.70
N ASP A 37 14.75 -2.90 6.66
CA ASP A 37 16.15 -3.21 6.36
C ASP A 37 17.02 -1.94 6.23
N HIS A 38 18.33 -2.16 6.32
CA HIS A 38 19.38 -1.14 6.17
C HIS A 38 19.18 0.13 7.02
N LEU A 39 18.77 1.26 6.43
CA LEU A 39 18.64 2.56 7.10
C LEU A 39 17.29 2.78 7.78
N LEU A 40 16.32 1.87 7.58
CA LEU A 40 14.95 1.99 8.09
C LEU A 40 14.60 0.87 9.08
N ARG A 41 15.59 0.46 9.89
CA ARG A 41 15.45 -0.65 10.87
C ARG A 41 14.66 -0.27 12.12
N ASP A 42 14.42 1.01 12.33
CA ASP A 42 13.66 1.59 13.43
C ASP A 42 12.14 1.61 13.17
N LEU A 43 11.71 1.29 11.94
CA LEU A 43 10.30 1.20 11.58
C LEU A 43 9.76 -0.24 11.72
N PRO A 44 8.46 -0.41 12.02
CA PRO A 44 7.83 -1.72 11.94
C PRO A 44 7.65 -2.16 10.47
N PRO A 45 7.50 -3.47 10.20
CA PRO A 45 7.00 -3.94 8.91
C PRO A 45 5.55 -3.48 8.68
N THR A 46 5.07 -3.53 7.43
CA THR A 46 3.68 -3.15 7.12
C THR A 46 2.68 -4.05 7.86
N SER A 47 1.70 -3.44 8.54
CA SER A 47 0.63 -4.19 9.21
C SER A 47 -0.42 -4.72 8.23
N ILE A 48 -1.10 -5.80 8.62
CA ILE A 48 -2.24 -6.35 7.88
C ILE A 48 -3.35 -5.28 7.74
N SER A 49 -3.58 -4.50 8.80
CA SER A 49 -4.60 -3.44 8.82
C SER A 49 -4.28 -2.35 7.80
N HIS A 50 -3.03 -1.90 7.74
CA HIS A 50 -2.55 -0.91 6.77
C HIS A 50 -2.68 -1.43 5.33
N ALA A 51 -2.20 -2.64 5.03
CA ALA A 51 -2.30 -3.21 3.69
C ALA A 51 -3.76 -3.32 3.21
N LYS A 52 -4.68 -3.79 4.07
CA LYS A 52 -6.12 -3.85 3.75
C LYS A 52 -6.73 -2.48 3.51
N LYS A 53 -6.35 -1.49 4.31
CA LYS A 53 -6.81 -0.10 4.16
C LYS A 53 -6.34 0.50 2.84
N ALA A 54 -5.09 0.26 2.46
CA ALA A 54 -4.56 0.69 1.17
C ALA A 54 -5.32 0.04 0.00
N VAL A 55 -5.58 -1.26 0.04
CA VAL A 55 -6.41 -1.94 -0.97
C VAL A 55 -7.80 -1.31 -1.06
N LYS A 56 -8.42 -1.01 0.08
CA LYS A 56 -9.74 -0.38 0.12
C LYS A 56 -9.72 0.99 -0.56
N ILE A 57 -8.77 1.86 -0.23
CA ILE A 57 -8.61 3.17 -0.86
C ILE A 57 -8.53 3.04 -2.38
N PHE A 58 -7.68 2.14 -2.89
CA PHE A 58 -7.51 1.96 -4.32
C PHE A 58 -8.80 1.46 -5.00
N LYS A 59 -9.56 0.58 -4.34
CA LYS A 59 -10.88 0.14 -4.80
C LYS A 59 -11.90 1.29 -4.82
N ASP A 60 -11.88 2.18 -3.82
CA ASP A 60 -12.79 3.31 -3.74
C ASP A 60 -12.59 4.31 -4.89
N PHE A 61 -11.38 4.38 -5.47
CA PHE A 61 -11.09 5.13 -6.70
C PHE A 61 -11.44 4.36 -8.01
N GLY A 62 -11.97 3.15 -7.90
CA GLY A 62 -12.42 2.34 -9.03
C GLY A 62 -11.32 1.53 -9.72
N LEU A 63 -10.12 1.41 -9.14
CA LEU A 63 -9.08 0.53 -9.66
C LEU A 63 -9.50 -0.93 -9.49
N LYS A 64 -9.36 -1.72 -10.56
CA LYS A 64 -9.88 -3.10 -10.60
C LYS A 64 -8.85 -4.16 -10.25
N ARG A 65 -7.57 -3.90 -10.59
CA ARG A 65 -6.49 -4.89 -10.52
C ARG A 65 -5.48 -4.50 -9.44
N ILE A 66 -5.82 -4.82 -8.20
CA ILE A 66 -5.02 -4.46 -7.02
C ILE A 66 -4.52 -5.74 -6.37
N PHE A 67 -3.22 -5.82 -6.15
CA PHE A 67 -2.55 -6.98 -5.56
C PHE A 67 -1.74 -6.53 -4.35
N ILE A 68 -1.60 -7.41 -3.37
CA ILE A 68 -0.62 -7.24 -2.30
C ILE A 68 0.58 -8.12 -2.65
N GLY A 69 1.78 -7.55 -2.58
CA GLY A 69 3.03 -8.30 -2.73
C GLY A 69 3.74 -8.44 -1.39
N ASN A 70 4.58 -9.48 -1.27
CA ASN A 70 5.27 -9.85 -0.03
C ASN A 70 4.32 -10.07 1.16
N GLU A 71 3.16 -10.68 0.93
CA GLU A 71 2.12 -10.88 1.94
C GLU A 71 2.62 -11.60 3.21
N TRP A 72 3.64 -12.47 3.09
CA TRP A 72 4.25 -13.19 4.22
C TRP A 72 4.96 -12.26 5.23
N LEU A 73 5.21 -10.99 4.87
CA LEU A 73 5.77 -9.99 5.78
C LEU A 73 4.70 -9.33 6.66
N LEU A 74 3.43 -9.42 6.28
CA LEU A 74 2.35 -8.76 6.99
C LEU A 74 2.08 -9.44 8.34
N GLY A 75 1.86 -8.62 9.37
CA GLY A 75 1.57 -9.10 10.71
C GLY A 75 0.64 -8.17 11.51
N PRO A 76 0.30 -8.54 12.75
CA PRO A 76 -0.45 -7.71 13.68
C PRO A 76 0.46 -6.63 14.30
N TYR A 77 1.14 -5.87 13.46
CA TYR A 77 1.83 -4.64 13.88
C TYR A 77 0.81 -3.52 14.08
N TYR A 78 1.27 -2.41 14.66
CA TYR A 78 0.58 -1.13 14.93
C TYR A 78 -0.93 -1.01 14.60
#